data_AF-A0AAE3LRL1-F1
#
_entry.id   AF-A0AAE3LRL1-F1
#
_cell.length_a   1.000
_cell.length_b   1.000
_cell.length_c   1.000
_cell.angle_alpha   90.00
_cell.angle_beta   90.00
_cell.angle_gamma   90.00
#
_symmetry.space_group_name_H-M   'P 1'
#
loop_
_entity.id
_entity.type
_entity.pdbx_description
1 polymer ?
#
loop_
_entity_poly.entity_id
_entity_poly.type
_entity_poly.pdbx_seq_one_letter_code
_entity_poly.pdbx_strand_id
1 'polypeptide(L)'
;MADIGALGADKGKGGKYLPLHNDDETPVTEGYFELRTKTYEHWLLLQRSPESYGSAEGPVTEIKDGLNVYSYANAENPPEETFINISGVQHNTVRTNNADFFEEVHIELEYNPESAFAPEVLGTFASIGLKKR
;
A
#
# COMPACT_ATOMS: atom_id res chain seq x y z
N MET A 1 3.04 -8.14 3.73
CA MET A 1 2.90 -6.95 4.60
C MET A 1 2.02 -7.31 5.78
N ALA A 2 0.70 -7.35 5.70
CA ALA A 2 -0.17 -8.02 6.69
C ALA A 2 -1.60 -8.14 6.14
N ASP A 3 -2.42 -8.96 6.79
CA ASP A 3 -3.87 -8.94 6.62
C ASP A 3 -4.50 -7.85 7.50
N ILE A 4 -5.64 -7.31 7.05
CA ILE A 4 -6.46 -6.33 7.78
C ILE A 4 -7.89 -6.90 7.89
N GLY A 5 -8.58 -6.60 8.98
CA GLY A 5 -9.92 -7.12 9.25
C GLY A 5 -9.89 -8.47 9.98
N ALA A 6 -10.84 -9.34 9.67
CA ALA A 6 -11.07 -10.58 10.44
C ALA A 6 -9.84 -11.49 10.60
N LEU A 7 -8.96 -11.53 9.59
CA LEU A 7 -7.71 -12.32 9.60
C LEU A 7 -6.48 -11.51 10.03
N GLY A 8 -6.63 -10.19 10.17
CA GLY A 8 -5.56 -9.28 10.57
C GLY A 8 -5.36 -9.19 12.08
N ALA A 9 -4.37 -8.39 12.47
CA ALA A 9 -4.07 -8.14 13.89
C ALA A 9 -5.26 -7.51 14.64
N ASP A 10 -6.08 -6.74 13.93
CA ASP A 10 -7.30 -6.11 14.46
C ASP A 10 -8.47 -7.10 14.72
N LYS A 11 -8.43 -8.32 14.18
CA LYS A 11 -9.47 -9.36 14.34
C LYS A 11 -10.89 -8.86 14.00
N GLY A 12 -11.02 -7.99 13.02
CA GLY A 12 -12.27 -7.38 12.57
C GLY A 12 -12.79 -6.25 13.46
N LYS A 13 -12.03 -5.82 14.47
CA LYS A 13 -12.43 -4.75 15.39
C LYS A 13 -11.91 -3.37 14.98
N GLY A 14 -11.10 -3.31 13.92
CA GLY A 14 -10.39 -2.10 13.52
C GLY A 14 -9.19 -1.78 14.41
N GLY A 15 -8.35 -0.87 13.95
CA GLY A 15 -7.16 -0.43 14.65
C GLY A 15 -6.25 0.40 13.76
N LYS A 16 -5.16 0.90 14.33
CA LYS A 16 -4.20 1.74 13.62
C LYS A 16 -3.04 0.87 13.14
N TYR A 17 -2.82 0.83 11.83
CA TYR A 17 -1.67 0.14 11.25
C TYR A 17 -0.62 1.16 10.85
N LEU A 18 0.64 0.90 11.19
CA LEU A 18 1.76 1.77 10.86
C LEU A 18 2.79 0.99 10.05
N PRO A 19 2.73 1.04 8.71
CA PRO A 19 3.80 0.55 7.87
C PRO A 19 5.02 1.48 7.98
N LEU A 20 6.16 0.89 8.33
CA LEU A 20 7.46 1.53 8.38
C LEU A 20 8.45 0.70 7.58
N HIS A 21 9.37 1.36 6.89
CA HIS A 21 10.48 0.64 6.27
C HIS A 21 11.38 0.02 7.36
N ASN A 22 12.12 -1.03 7.02
CA ASN A 22 12.97 -1.75 7.97
C ASN A 22 14.10 -0.89 8.57
N ASP A 23 14.53 0.15 7.86
CA ASP A 23 15.57 1.09 8.34
C ASP A 23 14.99 2.35 9.02
N ASP A 24 13.66 2.45 9.13
CA ASP A 24 13.02 3.61 9.76
C ASP A 24 13.04 3.48 11.29
N GLU A 25 13.85 4.27 11.97
CA GLU A 25 13.97 4.21 13.44
C GLU A 25 12.87 5.00 14.18
N THR A 26 11.84 5.48 13.49
CA THR A 26 10.73 6.22 14.10
C THR A 26 10.11 5.43 15.26
N PRO A 27 10.09 5.98 16.48
CA PRO A 27 9.46 5.32 17.61
C PRO A 27 7.95 5.16 17.39
N VAL A 28 7.49 3.92 17.46
CA VAL A 28 6.07 3.59 17.36
C VAL A 28 5.41 3.80 18.72
N THR A 29 4.38 4.65 18.75
CA THR A 29 3.59 4.89 19.96
C THR A 29 2.68 3.70 20.26
N GLU A 30 2.27 3.55 21.52
CA GLU A 30 1.34 2.49 21.91
C GLU A 30 0.01 2.61 21.13
N GLY A 31 -0.56 1.46 20.75
CA GLY A 31 -1.85 1.39 20.06
C GLY A 31 -1.77 1.26 18.54
N TYR A 32 -0.57 1.13 17.98
CA TYR A 32 -0.36 0.80 16.56
C TYR A 32 0.03 -0.67 16.37
N PHE A 33 -0.48 -1.27 15.30
CA PHE A 33 0.05 -2.48 14.71
C PHE A 33 1.20 -2.10 13.77
N GLU A 34 2.43 -2.21 14.27
CA GLU A 34 3.65 -1.93 13.51
C GLU A 34 3.85 -2.99 12.41
N LEU A 35 4.04 -2.53 11.17
CA LEU A 35 4.34 -3.38 10.02
C LEU A 35 5.68 -2.97 9.43
N ARG A 36 6.64 -3.89 9.36
CA ARG A 36 7.98 -3.63 8.83
C ARG A 36 8.12 -4.08 7.38
N THR A 37 8.54 -3.18 6.50
CA THR A 37 8.53 -3.39 5.04
C THR A 37 9.91 -3.20 4.41
N LYS A 38 10.12 -3.82 3.24
CA LYS A 38 11.38 -3.73 2.46
C LYS A 38 11.29 -2.73 1.30
N THR A 39 10.10 -2.19 1.03
CA THR A 39 9.79 -1.28 -0.08
C THR A 39 9.08 -0.06 0.48
N TYR A 40 9.06 1.04 -0.28
CA TYR A 40 8.40 2.28 0.16
C TYR A 40 6.96 2.42 -0.38
N GLU A 41 6.61 1.67 -1.42
CA GLU A 41 5.26 1.67 -2.00
C GLU A 41 4.44 0.46 -1.55
N HIS A 42 3.19 0.73 -1.21
CA HIS A 42 2.26 -0.25 -0.64
C HIS A 42 0.87 -0.11 -1.24
N TRP A 43 0.18 -1.23 -1.33
CA TRP A 43 -1.21 -1.29 -1.74
C TRP A 43 -2.07 -1.71 -0.56
N LEU A 44 -3.07 -0.89 -0.24
CA LEU A 44 -4.14 -1.25 0.68
C LEU A 44 -5.34 -1.73 -0.13
N LEU A 45 -5.62 -3.03 -0.06
CA LEU A 45 -6.80 -3.64 -0.66
C LEU A 45 -7.79 -4.00 0.44
N LEU A 46 -8.87 -3.23 0.54
CA LEU A 46 -9.96 -3.48 1.48
C LEU A 46 -11.21 -3.88 0.71
N GLN A 47 -11.82 -4.98 1.12
CA GLN A 47 -13.07 -5.45 0.54
C GLN A 47 -14.14 -5.62 1.61
N ARG A 48 -15.32 -5.07 1.35
CA ARG A 48 -16.55 -5.38 2.10
C ARG A 48 -17.52 -6.13 1.19
N SER A 49 -18.22 -7.10 1.77
CA SER A 49 -19.28 -7.81 1.05
C SER A 49 -20.50 -6.90 0.91
N PRO A 50 -21.21 -6.94 -0.23
CA PRO A 50 -22.51 -6.29 -0.36
C PRO A 50 -23.50 -6.78 0.68
N GLU A 51 -24.51 -5.96 0.96
CA GLU A 51 -25.66 -6.34 1.77
C GLU A 51 -26.56 -7.34 1.05
N SER A 52 -27.62 -7.77 1.73
CA SER A 52 -28.69 -8.54 1.12
C SER A 52 -29.22 -7.83 -0.14
N TYR A 53 -29.51 -8.60 -1.19
CA TYR A 53 -29.93 -8.10 -2.51
C TYR A 53 -28.85 -7.32 -3.29
N GLY A 54 -27.59 -7.33 -2.85
CA GLY A 54 -26.45 -6.83 -3.61
C GLY A 54 -26.20 -5.32 -3.48
N SER A 55 -26.85 -4.63 -2.54
CA SER A 55 -26.58 -3.22 -2.26
C SER A 55 -25.18 -3.04 -1.68
N ALA A 56 -24.47 -2.00 -2.13
CA ALA A 56 -23.18 -1.59 -1.59
C ALA A 56 -23.26 -0.32 -0.71
N GLU A 57 -24.46 0.26 -0.51
CA GLU A 57 -24.61 1.54 0.19
C GLU A 57 -24.09 1.49 1.63
N GLY A 58 -24.54 0.52 2.44
CA GLY A 58 -24.04 0.33 3.80
C GLY A 58 -22.52 0.10 3.86
N PRO A 59 -21.97 -0.88 3.12
CA PRO A 59 -20.54 -1.13 3.05
C PRO A 59 -19.70 0.10 2.65
N VAL A 60 -20.20 0.93 1.73
CA VAL A 60 -19.53 2.18 1.34
C VAL A 60 -19.54 3.18 2.49
N THR A 61 -20.68 3.37 3.16
CA THR A 61 -20.79 4.27 4.33
C THR A 61 -19.86 3.81 5.45
N GLU A 62 -19.85 2.53 5.80
CA GLU A 62 -18.98 1.99 6.85
C GLU A 62 -17.49 2.23 6.59
N ILE A 63 -17.03 2.03 5.34
CA ILE A 63 -15.64 2.31 4.98
C ILE A 63 -15.35 3.80 5.11
N LYS A 64 -16.25 4.67 4.61
CA LYS A 64 -16.04 6.12 4.66
C LYS A 64 -16.01 6.68 6.07
N ASP A 65 -16.82 6.12 6.97
CA ASP A 65 -16.88 6.54 8.36
C ASP A 65 -15.70 5.99 9.19
N GLY A 66 -15.12 4.86 8.78
CA GLY A 66 -14.13 4.11 9.56
C GLY A 66 -12.69 4.16 9.06
N LEU A 67 -12.46 4.48 7.78
CA LEU A 67 -11.12 4.49 7.17
C LEU A 67 -10.57 5.91 7.09
N ASN A 68 -9.34 6.08 7.55
CA ASN A 68 -8.54 7.29 7.32
C ASN A 68 -7.07 6.88 7.12
N VAL A 69 -6.43 7.45 6.09
CA VAL A 69 -5.06 7.17 5.66
C VAL A 69 -4.30 8.48 5.58
N TYR A 70 -3.29 8.63 6.44
CA TYR A 70 -2.53 9.87 6.56
C TYR A 70 -1.11 9.58 7.03
N SER A 71 -0.21 10.57 6.88
CA SER A 71 1.17 10.44 7.36
C SER A 71 1.22 10.39 8.88
N TYR A 72 2.11 9.57 9.45
CA TYR A 72 2.22 9.41 10.90
C TYR A 72 2.44 10.73 11.65
N ALA A 73 3.13 11.70 11.03
CA ALA A 73 3.31 13.05 11.56
C ALA A 73 2.01 13.81 11.85
N ASN A 74 0.91 13.47 11.18
CA ASN A 74 -0.40 14.09 11.37
C ASN A 74 -1.28 13.32 12.36
N ALA A 75 -0.78 12.29 13.05
CA ALA A 75 -1.61 11.43 13.89
C ALA A 75 -2.30 12.12 15.07
N GLU A 76 -1.75 13.23 15.57
CA GLU A 76 -2.38 14.03 16.62
C GLU A 76 -3.56 14.87 16.11
N ASN A 77 -3.54 15.21 14.82
CA ASN A 77 -4.60 15.98 14.16
C ASN A 77 -4.78 15.47 12.71
N PRO A 78 -5.39 14.28 12.55
CA PRO A 78 -5.50 13.66 11.24
C PRO A 78 -6.38 14.49 10.31
N PRO A 79 -6.01 14.65 9.03
CA PRO A 79 -6.84 15.33 8.07
C PRO A 79 -8.15 14.57 7.81
N GLU A 80 -9.13 15.25 7.23
CA GLU A 80 -10.33 14.61 6.70
C GLU A 80 -9.95 13.73 5.50
N GLU A 81 -10.44 12.50 5.48
CA GLU A 81 -10.18 11.55 4.40
C GLU A 81 -10.95 11.94 3.13
N THR A 82 -10.29 11.80 1.97
CA THR A 82 -10.90 12.10 0.67
C THR A 82 -11.10 10.83 -0.13
N PHE A 83 -12.36 10.51 -0.41
CA PHE A 83 -12.73 9.35 -1.23
C PHE A 83 -13.00 9.75 -2.68
N ILE A 84 -12.25 9.14 -3.60
CA ILE A 84 -12.45 9.31 -5.05
C ILE A 84 -13.29 8.13 -5.56
N ASN A 85 -14.48 8.42 -6.10
CA ASN A 85 -15.32 7.40 -6.73
C ASN A 85 -14.87 7.17 -8.18
N ILE A 86 -14.30 5.99 -8.44
CA ILE A 86 -13.88 5.56 -9.79
C ILE A 86 -14.84 4.52 -10.41
N SER A 87 -16.01 4.30 -9.82
CA SER A 87 -17.01 3.37 -10.35
C SER A 87 -17.49 3.82 -11.74
N GLY A 88 -17.47 2.90 -12.70
CA GLY A 88 -17.80 3.19 -14.10
C GLY A 88 -16.76 4.01 -14.86
N VAL A 89 -15.65 4.42 -14.22
CA VAL A 89 -14.54 5.09 -14.89
C VAL A 89 -13.64 4.05 -15.52
N GLN A 90 -13.43 4.14 -16.83
CA GLN A 90 -12.46 3.28 -17.50
C GLN A 90 -11.04 3.67 -17.07
N HIS A 91 -10.31 2.71 -16.53
CA HIS A 91 -8.91 2.87 -16.16
C HIS A 91 -8.13 1.62 -16.57
N ASN A 92 -6.88 1.79 -16.99
CA ASN A 92 -6.00 0.69 -17.38
C ASN A 92 -4.87 0.56 -16.36
N THR A 93 -4.83 -0.58 -15.66
CA THR A 93 -3.76 -0.93 -14.72
C THR A 93 -2.79 -1.95 -15.29
N VAL A 94 -2.95 -2.34 -16.57
CA VAL A 94 -2.00 -3.22 -17.27
C VAL A 94 -0.74 -2.43 -17.57
N ARG A 95 0.40 -2.97 -17.12
CA ARG A 95 1.74 -2.39 -17.33
C ARG A 95 2.15 -2.46 -18.80
N THR A 96 3.15 -1.66 -19.18
CA THR A 96 3.65 -1.63 -20.55
C THR A 96 4.23 -2.99 -20.97
N ASN A 97 4.01 -3.35 -22.24
CA ASN A 97 4.46 -4.62 -22.84
C ASN A 97 5.42 -4.40 -24.02
N ASN A 98 6.04 -3.22 -24.08
CA ASN A 98 7.00 -2.79 -25.08
C ASN A 98 8.32 -2.41 -24.37
N ALA A 99 9.20 -1.65 -25.04
CA ALA A 99 10.48 -1.23 -24.46
C ALA A 99 10.35 -0.35 -23.21
N ASP A 100 9.22 0.35 -23.03
CA ASP A 100 8.98 1.24 -21.89
C ASP A 100 8.92 0.46 -20.56
N PHE A 101 8.69 -0.85 -20.61
CA PHE A 101 8.76 -1.74 -19.46
C PHE A 101 10.09 -1.62 -18.70
N PHE A 102 11.20 -1.48 -19.43
CA PHE A 102 12.52 -1.39 -18.79
C PHE A 102 12.74 -0.05 -18.08
N GLU A 103 12.07 1.01 -18.54
CA GLU A 103 12.06 2.30 -17.84
C GLU A 103 11.24 2.20 -16.56
N GLU A 104 10.06 1.54 -16.60
CA GLU A 104 9.28 1.27 -15.39
C GLU A 104 10.12 0.50 -14.36
N VAL A 105 10.83 -0.56 -14.78
CA VAL A 105 11.74 -1.30 -13.89
C VAL A 105 12.83 -0.40 -13.33
N HIS A 106 13.41 0.49 -14.14
CA HIS A 106 14.44 1.41 -13.67
C HIS A 106 13.91 2.37 -12.60
N ILE A 107 12.71 2.92 -12.79
CA ILE A 107 12.04 3.78 -11.81
C ILE A 107 11.88 3.06 -10.48
N GLU A 108 11.44 1.79 -10.49
CA GLU A 108 11.27 1.01 -9.25
C GLU A 108 12.61 0.75 -8.53
N LEU A 109 13.69 0.51 -9.27
CA LEU A 109 15.05 0.36 -8.73
C LEU A 109 15.56 1.66 -8.11
N GLU A 110 15.27 2.80 -8.74
CA GLU A 110 15.63 4.12 -8.21
C GLU A 110 14.81 4.47 -6.97
N TYR A 111 13.54 4.11 -6.94
CA TYR A 111 12.66 4.44 -5.83
C TYR A 111 12.94 3.59 -4.57
N ASN A 112 13.13 2.28 -4.72
CA ASN A 112 13.29 1.35 -3.59
C ASN A 112 14.76 1.08 -3.22
N PRO A 113 15.09 0.65 -1.99
CA PRO A 113 16.45 0.25 -1.65
C PRO A 113 16.81 -1.04 -2.40
N GLU A 114 18.09 -1.24 -2.73
CA GLU A 114 18.53 -2.46 -3.43
C GLU A 114 18.20 -3.73 -2.63
N SER A 115 18.23 -3.65 -1.29
CA SER A 115 17.85 -4.74 -0.39
C SER A 115 16.38 -5.18 -0.49
N ALA A 116 15.54 -4.42 -1.21
CA ALA A 116 14.18 -4.81 -1.56
C ALA A 116 14.12 -5.97 -2.55
N PHE A 117 15.15 -6.13 -3.37
CA PHE A 117 15.19 -7.09 -4.48
C PHE A 117 16.15 -8.25 -4.19
N ALA A 118 15.87 -9.41 -4.77
CA ALA A 118 16.79 -10.54 -4.70
C ALA A 118 18.09 -10.21 -5.47
N PRO A 119 19.28 -10.57 -4.95
CA PRO A 119 20.55 -10.29 -5.64
C PRO A 119 20.63 -10.84 -7.07
N GLU A 120 19.99 -11.98 -7.34
CA GLU A 120 19.92 -12.60 -8.66
C GLU A 120 19.11 -11.76 -9.67
N VAL A 121 18.04 -11.10 -9.18
CA VAL A 121 17.23 -10.17 -9.99
C VAL A 121 18.04 -8.92 -10.30
N LEU A 122 18.72 -8.34 -9.28
CA LEU A 122 19.59 -7.18 -9.48
C LEU A 122 20.74 -7.47 -10.45
N GLY A 123 21.37 -8.65 -10.34
CA GLY A 123 22.41 -9.07 -11.28
C GLY A 123 21.90 -9.21 -12.71
N THR A 124 20.68 -9.74 -12.87
CA THR A 124 20.03 -9.84 -14.19
C THR A 124 19.76 -8.46 -14.78
N PHE A 125 19.22 -7.51 -14.00
CA PHE A 125 19.01 -6.13 -14.44
C PHE A 125 20.33 -5.41 -14.76
N ALA A 126 21.35 -5.58 -13.92
CA ALA A 126 22.66 -4.99 -14.15
C ALA A 126 23.31 -5.50 -15.45
N SER A 127 23.07 -6.76 -15.84
CA SER A 127 23.60 -7.34 -17.09
C SER A 127 23.09 -6.64 -18.37
N ILE A 128 21.93 -5.98 -18.28
CA ILE A 128 21.34 -5.17 -19.37
C ILE A 128 21.46 -3.66 -19.11
N GLY A 129 22.27 -3.25 -18.12
CA GLY A 129 22.56 -1.85 -17.81
C GLY A 129 21.56 -1.16 -16.88
N LEU A 130 20.58 -1.89 -16.34
CA LEU A 130 19.63 -1.37 -15.35
C LEU A 130 20.20 -1.55 -13.94
N LYS A 131 20.59 -0.43 -13.33
CA LYS A 131 21.10 -0.36 -11.95
C LYS A 131 20.73 0.98 -11.36
N LYS A 132 20.57 1.02 -10.03
CA LYS A 132 20.38 2.25 -9.27
C LYS A 132 21.60 3.18 -9.44
N ARG A 133 21.40 4.49 -9.53
CA ARG A 133 22.45 5.49 -9.80
C ARG A 133 22.64 6.50 -8.68
#